data_AF-A0A971GHB0-F1
#
_entry.id   AF-A0A971GHB0-F1
#
_cell.length_a   1.000
_cell.length_b   1.000
_cell.length_c   1.000
_cell.angle_alpha   90.00
_cell.angle_beta   90.00
_cell.angle_gamma   90.00
#
_symmetry.space_group_name_H-M   'P 1'
#
loop_
_entity.id
_entity.type
_entity.pdbx_description
1 polymer ?
#
loop_
_entity_poly.entity_id
_entity_poly.type
_entity_poly.pdbx_seq_one_letter_code
_entity_poly.pdbx_strand_id
1 'polypeptide(L)'
;MKKINIGNNPYPLPMPVVIVGSSIEGRPNFMAVAWVTRVNARPALMSVAIGRHATASAIRDTGEFSINIPSVELVKETDLTGMVSGNDL
;
A
#
# COMPACT_ATOMS: atom_id res chain seq x y z
N MET A 1 0.00 32.32 -17.75
CA MET A 1 1.14 31.67 -17.04
C MET A 1 1.85 30.73 -18.00
N LYS A 2 3.19 30.73 -18.00
CA LYS A 2 4.00 29.75 -18.74
C LYS A 2 3.92 28.39 -18.04
N LYS A 3 3.71 27.30 -18.78
CA LYS A 3 3.76 25.95 -18.22
C LYS A 3 5.17 25.65 -17.72
N ILE A 4 5.26 25.01 -16.56
CA ILE A 4 6.52 24.53 -15.96
C ILE A 4 6.59 23.02 -16.17
N ASN A 5 7.72 22.53 -16.66
CA ASN A 5 7.99 21.09 -16.75
C ASN A 5 8.40 20.58 -15.36
N ILE A 6 7.67 19.58 -14.84
CA ILE A 6 7.88 19.00 -13.51
C ILE A 6 8.48 17.58 -13.56
N GLY A 7 8.95 17.13 -14.72
CA GLY A 7 9.47 15.78 -14.95
C GLY A 7 8.39 14.77 -15.36
N ASN A 8 8.78 13.49 -15.41
CA ASN A 8 7.95 12.39 -15.90
C ASN A 8 7.53 11.36 -14.83
N ASN A 9 7.92 11.58 -13.57
CA ASN A 9 7.55 10.73 -12.43
C ASN A 9 6.94 11.53 -11.27
N PRO A 10 5.89 12.34 -11.50
CA PRO A 10 5.22 13.07 -10.43
C PRO A 10 4.33 12.13 -9.60
N TYR A 11 4.19 12.45 -8.32
CA TYR A 11 3.19 11.83 -7.45
C TYR A 11 1.95 12.74 -7.32
N PRO A 12 0.73 12.17 -7.24
CA PRO A 12 -0.46 12.93 -6.84
C PRO A 12 -0.27 13.53 -5.45
N LEU A 13 -0.81 14.74 -5.22
CA LEU A 13 -0.74 15.40 -3.92
C LEU A 13 -2.16 15.74 -3.42
N PRO A 14 -2.53 15.38 -2.18
CA PRO A 14 -1.81 14.45 -1.29
C PRO A 14 -1.95 13.00 -1.78
N MET A 15 -1.02 12.13 -1.36
CA MET A 15 -1.23 10.69 -1.43
C MET A 15 -1.87 10.20 -0.13
N PRO A 16 -2.80 9.23 -0.18
CA PRO A 16 -3.28 8.57 1.02
C PRO A 16 -2.15 7.75 1.66
N VAL A 17 -2.31 7.42 2.95
CA VAL A 17 -1.44 6.48 3.65
C VAL A 17 -2.33 5.38 4.20
N VAL A 18 -2.15 4.16 3.70
CA VAL A 18 -2.82 2.96 4.22
C VAL A 18 -1.78 1.89 4.52
N ILE A 19 -2.13 0.95 5.39
CA ILE A 19 -1.35 -0.26 5.63
C ILE A 19 -2.09 -1.42 4.99
N VAL A 20 -1.43 -2.10 4.04
CA VAL A 20 -1.94 -3.35 3.45
C VAL A 20 -1.52 -4.52 4.32
N GLY A 21 -2.50 -5.26 4.83
CA GLY A 21 -2.27 -6.52 5.54
C GLY A 21 -2.33 -7.70 4.58
N SER A 22 -1.46 -8.68 4.79
CA SER A 22 -1.36 -9.93 4.04
C SER A 22 -0.88 -11.07 4.94
N SER A 23 -0.86 -12.30 4.45
CA SER A 23 -0.33 -13.46 5.19
C SER A 23 0.77 -14.13 4.37
N ILE A 24 1.99 -14.19 4.92
CA ILE A 24 3.12 -14.92 4.36
C ILE A 24 3.19 -16.25 5.11
N GLU A 25 2.84 -17.36 4.46
CA GLU A 25 2.91 -18.70 5.06
C GLU A 25 2.19 -18.80 6.44
N GLY A 26 1.06 -18.11 6.58
CA GLY A 26 0.29 -18.04 7.83
C GLY A 26 0.76 -16.98 8.82
N ARG A 27 1.93 -16.35 8.62
CA ARG A 27 2.42 -15.23 9.43
C ARG A 27 1.84 -13.89 8.94
N PRO A 28 1.36 -13.02 9.83
CA PRO A 28 0.92 -11.67 9.46
C PRO A 28 2.06 -10.85 8.84
N ASN A 29 1.73 -10.09 7.79
CA ASN A 29 2.63 -9.17 7.12
C ASN A 29 1.92 -7.85 6.80
N PHE A 30 2.64 -6.74 6.93
CA PHE A 30 2.10 -5.38 6.76
C PHE A 30 3.03 -4.54 5.88
N MET A 31 2.44 -3.70 5.04
CA MET A 31 3.20 -2.79 4.18
C MET A 31 2.47 -1.46 4.01
N ALA A 32 3.19 -0.34 4.15
CA ALA A 32 2.65 0.98 3.83
C ALA A 32 2.41 1.12 2.32
N VAL A 33 1.23 1.61 1.93
CA VAL A 33 0.82 1.81 0.54
C VAL A 33 0.20 3.18 0.36
N ALA A 34 0.70 3.90 -0.64
CA ALA A 34 0.13 5.17 -1.08
C ALA A 34 -0.76 5.03 -2.33
N TRP A 35 -0.54 3.99 -3.14
CA TRP A 35 -1.27 3.78 -4.38
C TRP A 35 -2.49 2.88 -4.14
N VAL A 36 -3.55 3.50 -3.63
CA VAL A 36 -4.84 2.87 -3.31
C VAL A 36 -5.99 3.70 -3.85
N THR A 37 -7.01 3.06 -4.42
CA THR A 37 -8.21 3.74 -4.92
C THR A 37 -9.43 2.83 -4.98
N ARG A 38 -10.63 3.40 -4.92
CA ARG A 38 -11.86 2.71 -5.29
C ARG A 38 -11.90 2.58 -6.82
N VAL A 39 -12.24 1.38 -7.32
CA VAL A 39 -12.33 1.11 -8.76
C VAL A 39 -13.74 0.74 -9.23
N ASN A 40 -14.64 0.37 -8.32
CA ASN A 40 -16.04 0.13 -8.67
C ASN A 40 -17.00 0.45 -7.51
N ALA A 41 -18.23 0.86 -7.84
CA ALA A 41 -19.26 1.18 -6.85
C ALA A 41 -20.11 -0.05 -6.47
N ARG A 42 -20.47 -0.89 -7.45
CA ARG A 42 -21.27 -2.11 -7.24
C ARG A 42 -20.82 -3.20 -8.21
N PRO A 43 -20.20 -4.30 -7.75
CA PRO A 43 -19.74 -4.52 -6.37
C PRO A 43 -18.72 -3.46 -5.92
N ALA A 44 -18.63 -3.21 -4.62
CA ALA A 44 -17.63 -2.28 -4.08
C ALA A 44 -16.24 -2.91 -4.26
N LEU A 45 -15.41 -2.30 -5.10
CA LEU A 45 -14.06 -2.78 -5.39
C LEU A 45 -13.03 -1.70 -5.04
N MET A 46 -11.96 -2.13 -4.40
CA MET A 46 -10.76 -1.34 -4.10
C MET A 46 -9.58 -1.97 -4.83
N SER A 47 -8.64 -1.14 -5.28
CA SER A 47 -7.37 -1.57 -5.86
C SER A 47 -6.23 -0.99 -5.04
N VAL A 48 -5.20 -1.82 -4.84
CA VAL A 48 -3.89 -1.41 -4.33
C VAL A 48 -2.84 -1.78 -5.36
N ALA A 49 -1.97 -0.84 -5.72
CA ALA A 49 -0.87 -1.11 -6.65
C ALA A 49 0.41 -1.37 -5.86
N ILE A 50 0.92 -2.59 -5.96
CA ILE A 50 2.08 -3.06 -5.20
C ILE A 50 3.16 -3.52 -6.18
N GLY A 51 4.39 -3.04 -5.98
CA GLY A 51 5.56 -3.45 -6.74
C GLY A 51 6.07 -4.86 -6.38
N ARG A 52 7.37 -5.10 -6.59
CA ARG A 52 8.02 -6.36 -6.21
C ARG A 52 8.34 -6.38 -4.71
N HIS A 53 7.32 -6.64 -3.88
CA HIS A 53 7.42 -6.76 -2.42
C HIS A 53 6.88 -8.11 -1.94
N ALA A 54 7.26 -8.53 -0.73
CA ALA A 54 6.75 -9.75 -0.08
C ALA A 54 5.22 -9.81 -0.08
N THR A 55 4.58 -8.67 0.20
CA THR A 55 3.13 -8.46 0.17
C THR A 55 2.49 -8.85 -1.17
N ALA A 56 3.14 -8.57 -2.32
CA ALA A 56 2.59 -8.93 -3.62
C ALA A 56 2.59 -10.45 -3.86
N SER A 57 3.62 -11.16 -3.39
CA SER A 57 3.66 -12.62 -3.46
C SER A 57 2.61 -13.23 -2.52
N ALA A 58 2.57 -12.77 -1.27
CA ALA A 58 1.60 -13.20 -0.26
C ALA A 58 0.15 -13.11 -0.77
N ILE A 59 -0.23 -11.97 -1.34
CA ILE A 59 -1.60 -11.76 -1.86
C ILE A 59 -1.90 -12.65 -3.07
N ARG A 60 -0.91 -12.97 -3.91
CA ARG A 60 -1.12 -13.90 -5.03
C ARG A 60 -1.32 -15.33 -4.53
N ASP A 61 -0.62 -15.71 -3.48
CA ASP A 61 -0.67 -17.06 -2.91
C ASP A 61 -1.97 -17.28 -2.13
N THR A 62 -2.43 -16.26 -1.38
CA THR A 62 -3.63 -16.36 -0.53
C THR A 62 -4.92 -15.90 -1.21
N GLY A 63 -4.83 -15.01 -2.19
CA GLY A 63 -5.98 -14.34 -2.78
C GLY A 63 -6.64 -13.28 -1.87
N GLU A 64 -6.02 -12.94 -0.73
CA GLU A 64 -6.63 -12.13 0.32
C GLU A 64 -5.71 -11.01 0.81
N PHE A 65 -6.30 -9.85 1.11
CA PHE A 65 -5.62 -8.73 1.76
C PHE A 65 -6.60 -7.84 2.52
N SER A 66 -6.07 -7.00 3.41
CA SER A 66 -6.81 -5.93 4.09
C SER A 66 -6.25 -4.55 3.76
N ILE A 67 -7.09 -3.52 3.86
CA ILE A 67 -6.67 -2.10 3.79
C ILE A 67 -7.00 -1.45 5.13
N ASN A 68 -5.98 -0.92 5.79
CA ASN A 68 -6.10 -0.34 7.13
C ASN A 68 -5.71 1.15 7.07
N ILE A 69 -6.50 2.01 7.70
CA ILE A 69 -6.25 3.46 7.75
C ILE A 69 -5.67 3.78 9.14
N PRO A 70 -4.36 4.08 9.25
CA PRO A 70 -3.74 4.38 10.54
C PRO A 70 -4.14 5.77 11.04
N SER A 71 -4.18 5.92 12.37
CA SER A 71 -4.22 7.25 12.99
C SER A 71 -2.84 7.90 12.97
N VAL A 72 -2.78 9.22 13.20
CA VAL A 72 -1.52 9.98 13.29
C VAL A 72 -0.60 9.51 14.43
N GLU A 73 -1.17 8.84 15.44
CA GLU A 73 -0.42 8.31 16.58
C GLU A 73 0.47 7.13 16.16
N LEU A 74 0.10 6.41 15.09
CA LEU A 74 0.81 5.26 14.55
C LEU A 74 1.80 5.63 13.44
N VAL A 75 2.22 6.91 13.34
CA VAL A 75 3.06 7.37 12.21
C VAL A 75 4.38 6.62 12.13
N LYS A 76 5.02 6.31 13.27
CA LYS A 76 6.31 5.61 13.32
C LYS A 76 6.17 4.16 12.89
N GLU A 77 5.13 3.50 13.38
CA GLU A 77 4.79 2.11 13.07
C GLU A 77 4.40 1.98 11.59
N THR A 78 3.62 2.93 11.08
CA THR A 78 3.22 2.99 9.67
C THR A 78 4.44 3.13 8.78
N ASP A 79 5.35 4.04 9.10
CA ASP A 79 6.60 4.24 8.35
C ASP A 79 7.49 2.99 8.38
N LEU A 80 7.59 2.31 9.54
CA LEU A 80 8.33 1.06 9.68
C LEU A 80 7.83 -0.02 8.71
N THR A 81 6.51 -0.17 8.54
CA THR A 81 5.95 -1.13 7.57
C THR A 81 6.29 -0.80 6.11
N GLY A 82 6.70 0.43 5.81
CA GLY A 82 7.20 0.84 4.49
C GLY A 82 8.71 0.65 4.31
N MET A 83 9.47 0.52 5.42
CA MET A 83 10.94 0.46 5.40
C MET A 83 11.50 -0.96 5.47
N VAL A 84 10.81 -1.90 6.14
CA VAL A 84 11.30 -3.27 6.37
C VAL A 84 10.45 -4.26 5.58
N SER A 85 11.09 -5.14 4.82
CA SER A 85 10.39 -6.16 4.04
C SER A 85 9.92 -7.29 4.95
N GLY A 86 8.72 -7.81 4.69
CA GLY A 86 8.24 -9.04 5.33
C GLY A 86 9.10 -10.27 5.07
N ASN A 87 9.97 -10.25 4.06
CA ASN A 87 10.94 -11.35 3.79
C ASN A 87 12.11 -11.36 4.78
N ASP A 88 12.39 -10.24 5.45
CA ASP A 88 13.50 -10.10 6.39
C ASP A 88 13.07 -10.41 7.85
N LEU A 89 11.82 -10.86 8.02
CA LEU A 89 11.18 -11.19 9.30
C LEU A 89 10.80 -12.68 9.35
#